data_AF-A0A940I7F3-F1
#
_entry.id   AF-A0A940I7F3-F1
#
_cell.length_a   1.000
_cell.length_b   1.000
_cell.length_c   1.000
_cell.angle_alpha   90.00
_cell.angle_beta   90.00
_cell.angle_gamma   90.00
#
_symmetry.space_group_name_H-M   'P 1'
#
loop_
_entity.id
_entity.type
_entity.pdbx_description
1 polymer ?
#
loop_
_entity_poly.entity_id
_entity_poly.type
_entity_poly.pdbx_seq_one_letter_code
_entity_poly.pdbx_strand_id
1 'polypeptide(L)'
;MYDTQVLDGLLIVFQKHAGKALRILRESLFFVKLFPTPPTAFMGCSISLAVRCSDLKSARELLESCEIRVIKSLCLDGNVIGEFYEHPGH
;
A
#
# COMPACT_ATOMS: atom_id res chain seq x y z
N MET A 1 17.60 9.86 -5.19
CA MET A 1 16.51 9.65 -4.22
C MET A 1 15.26 9.36 -5.03
N TYR A 2 14.64 8.17 -4.90
CA TYR A 2 13.33 7.94 -5.51
C TYR A 2 12.28 8.63 -4.63
N ASP A 3 11.79 9.74 -5.15
CA ASP A 3 10.82 10.62 -4.50
C ASP A 3 9.59 9.82 -4.09
N THR A 4 9.18 9.93 -2.83
CA THR A 4 7.88 9.42 -2.36
C THR A 4 6.70 10.01 -3.12
N GLN A 5 6.93 11.07 -3.90
CA GLN A 5 5.94 11.75 -4.73
C GLN A 5 5.35 10.88 -5.84
N VAL A 6 6.04 9.81 -6.28
CA VAL A 6 5.51 8.90 -7.31
C VAL A 6 4.67 7.75 -6.74
N LEU A 7 4.54 7.66 -5.42
CA LEU A 7 3.71 6.63 -4.78
C LEU A 7 2.31 7.21 -4.57
N ASP A 8 1.39 6.78 -5.42
CA ASP A 8 -0.01 7.21 -5.50
C ASP A 8 -0.97 6.00 -5.39
N GLY A 9 -0.46 4.77 -5.36
CA GLY A 9 -1.23 3.56 -5.12
C GLY A 9 -1.05 3.03 -3.70
N LEU A 10 -2.13 2.60 -3.05
CA LEU A 10 -2.08 1.96 -1.73
C LEU A 10 -2.77 0.59 -1.74
N LEU A 11 -2.06 -0.39 -1.17
CA LEU A 11 -2.59 -1.70 -0.81
C LEU A 11 -2.62 -1.83 0.70
N ILE A 12 -3.82 -1.95 1.27
CA ILE A 12 -4.01 -2.11 2.71
C ILE A 12 -4.04 -3.61 3.03
N VAL A 13 -3.18 -4.06 3.94
CA VAL A 13 -3.11 -5.46 4.41
C VAL A 13 -3.17 -5.50 5.93
N PHE A 14 -3.41 -6.66 6.51
CA PHE A 14 -3.28 -6.82 7.97
C PHE A 14 -1.83 -6.65 8.40
N GLN A 15 -1.61 -5.98 9.54
CA GLN A 15 -0.28 -5.71 10.06
C GLN A 15 0.55 -6.99 10.28
N LYS A 16 -0.10 -8.10 10.65
CA LYS A 16 0.56 -9.41 10.77
C LYS A 16 1.22 -9.91 9.47
N HIS A 17 0.78 -9.43 8.32
CA HIS A 17 1.32 -9.77 7.01
C HIS A 17 2.27 -8.72 6.44
N ALA A 18 2.51 -7.60 7.13
CA ALA A 18 3.30 -6.47 6.66
C ALA A 18 4.69 -6.89 6.14
N GLY A 19 5.43 -7.66 6.94
CA GLY A 19 6.77 -8.11 6.59
C GLY A 19 6.79 -9.05 5.38
N LYS A 20 5.86 -10.03 5.35
CA LYS A 20 5.74 -10.99 4.23
C LYS A 20 5.38 -10.26 2.93
N ALA A 21 4.40 -9.35 2.98
CA ALA A 21 3.94 -8.58 1.84
C ALA A 21 5.04 -7.66 1.29
N LEU A 22 5.73 -6.93 2.17
CA LEU A 22 6.85 -6.07 1.78
C LEU A 22 7.97 -6.88 1.09
N ARG A 23 8.29 -8.06 1.64
CA ARG A 23 9.34 -8.93 1.07
C ARG A 23 8.96 -9.40 -0.33
N ILE A 24 7.76 -9.95 -0.52
CA ILE A 24 7.28 -10.46 -1.81
C ILE A 24 7.33 -9.38 -2.89
N LEU A 25 6.84 -8.17 -2.58
CA LEU A 25 6.83 -7.06 -3.53
C LEU A 25 8.25 -6.61 -3.89
N ARG A 26 9.16 -6.52 -2.91
CA ARG A 26 10.56 -6.15 -3.16
C ARG A 26 11.31 -7.20 -3.97
N GLU A 27 11.13 -8.49 -3.66
CA GLU A 27 11.73 -9.60 -4.42
C GLU A 27 11.23 -9.63 -5.86
N SER A 28 10.01 -9.13 -6.11
CA SER A 28 9.43 -9.00 -7.44
C SER A 28 9.69 -7.63 -8.09
N LEU A 29 10.69 -6.88 -7.58
CA LEU A 29 11.17 -5.59 -8.12
C LEU A 29 10.15 -4.44 -8.09
N PHE A 30 9.07 -4.54 -7.31
CA PHE A 30 8.18 -3.41 -7.07
C PHE A 30 8.85 -2.38 -6.17
N PHE A 31 8.73 -1.10 -6.53
CA PHE A 31 9.08 -0.01 -5.64
C PHE A 31 7.95 0.19 -4.63
N VAL A 32 8.18 -0.24 -3.38
CA VAL A 32 7.17 -0.23 -2.32
C VAL A 32 7.70 0.39 -1.03
N LYS A 33 6.85 1.15 -0.34
CA LYS A 33 7.10 1.68 1.01
C LYS A 33 5.94 1.37 1.95
N LEU A 34 6.25 1.21 3.24
CA LEU A 34 5.25 1.00 4.28
C LEU A 34 4.84 2.32 4.90
N PHE A 35 3.55 2.44 5.15
CA PHE A 35 2.91 3.59 5.77
C PHE A 35 1.90 3.07 6.81
N PRO A 36 1.89 3.60 8.05
CA PRO A 36 0.83 3.28 9.01
C PRO A 36 -0.54 3.71 8.46
N THR A 37 -1.50 2.80 8.41
CA THR A 37 -2.87 3.14 7.98
C THR A 37 -3.52 4.04 9.04
N PRO A 38 -4.02 5.25 8.69
CA PRO A 38 -4.75 6.09 9.62
C PRO A 38 -5.96 5.35 10.21
N PRO A 39 -6.23 5.46 11.53
CA PRO A 39 -7.37 4.79 12.17
C PRO A 39 -8.74 5.20 11.59
N THR A 40 -8.82 6.43 11.05
CA THR A 40 -10.02 6.95 10.38
C THR A 40 -10.27 6.29 9.02
N ALA A 41 -9.22 5.84 8.33
CA ALA A 41 -9.33 5.16 7.05
C ALA A 41 -9.64 3.66 7.20
N PHE A 42 -9.19 3.04 8.31
CA PHE A 42 -9.52 1.66 8.65
C PHE A 42 -9.42 1.40 10.16
N MET A 43 -10.55 1.07 10.81
CA MET A 43 -10.55 0.64 12.21
C MET A 43 -10.06 -0.82 12.33
N GLY A 44 -8.75 -1.00 12.49
CA GLY A 44 -8.11 -2.29 12.75
C GLY A 44 -6.60 -2.27 12.56
N CYS A 45 -5.89 -3.30 13.04
CA CYS A 45 -4.43 -3.44 12.88
C CYS A 45 -4.07 -3.73 11.42
N SER A 46 -4.02 -2.67 10.61
CA SER A 46 -3.68 -2.71 9.20
C SER A 46 -2.45 -1.86 8.89
N ILE A 47 -1.82 -2.14 7.77
CA ILE A 47 -0.71 -1.34 7.25
C ILE A 47 -0.94 -1.08 5.77
N SER A 48 -0.48 0.07 5.30
CA SER A 48 -0.58 0.50 3.92
C SER A 48 0.76 0.28 3.21
N LEU A 49 0.72 -0.46 2.11
CA LEU A 49 1.85 -0.65 1.19
C LEU A 49 1.65 0.33 0.03
N ALA A 50 2.50 1.35 -0.03
CA ALA A 50 2.48 2.33 -1.09
C ALA A 50 3.31 1.88 -2.28
N VAL A 51 2.68 1.86 -3.45
CA VAL A 51 3.23 1.49 -4.77
C VAL A 51 2.83 2.56 -5.79
N ARG A 52 3.29 2.43 -7.03
CA ARG A 52 2.71 3.22 -8.14
C ARG A 52 1.34 2.67 -8.50
N CYS A 53 0.41 3.54 -8.86
CA CYS A 53 -0.93 3.15 -9.27
C CYS A 53 -0.91 2.28 -10.53
N SER A 54 0.05 2.51 -11.44
CA SER A 54 0.34 1.63 -12.59
C SER A 54 0.63 0.18 -12.18
N ASP A 55 1.20 0.00 -11.00
CA ASP A 55 1.68 -1.29 -10.48
C ASP A 55 0.65 -1.93 -9.52
N LEU A 56 -0.42 -1.20 -9.16
CA LEU A 56 -1.37 -1.57 -8.12
C LEU A 56 -2.06 -2.90 -8.39
N LYS A 57 -2.51 -3.11 -9.64
CA LYS A 57 -3.20 -4.34 -10.06
C LYS A 57 -2.26 -5.55 -9.95
N SER A 58 -1.07 -5.45 -10.56
CA SER A 58 -0.10 -6.55 -10.56
C SER A 58 0.44 -6.85 -9.17
N ALA A 59 0.69 -5.82 -8.35
CA ALA A 59 1.12 -5.98 -6.97
C ALA A 59 0.03 -6.66 -6.12
N ARG A 60 -1.25 -6.31 -6.33
CA ARG A 60 -2.38 -6.97 -5.67
C ARG A 60 -2.48 -8.44 -6.05
N GLU A 61 -2.48 -8.75 -7.35
CA GLU A 61 -2.57 -10.12 -7.87
C GLU A 61 -1.43 -10.99 -7.32
N LEU A 62 -0.20 -10.45 -7.27
CA LEU A 62 0.95 -11.12 -6.69
C LEU A 62 0.74 -11.43 -5.20
N LEU A 63 0.30 -10.46 -4.39
CA LEU A 63 0.04 -10.67 -2.97
C LEU A 63 -1.04 -11.73 -2.75
N GLU A 64 -2.15 -11.66 -3.49
CA GLU A 64 -3.24 -12.62 -3.39
C GLU A 64 -2.80 -14.04 -3.80
N SER A 65 -1.97 -14.18 -4.84
CA SER A 65 -1.38 -15.46 -5.26
C SER A 65 -0.45 -16.09 -4.20
N CYS A 66 0.10 -15.26 -3.31
CA CYS A 66 0.97 -15.65 -2.21
C CYS A 66 0.23 -15.76 -0.85
N GLU A 67 -1.10 -15.89 -0.91
CA GLU A 67 -2.01 -16.03 0.23
C GLU A 67 -2.02 -14.81 1.17
N ILE A 68 -1.66 -13.63 0.66
CA ILE A 68 -1.77 -12.38 1.39
C ILE A 68 -3.04 -11.67 0.95
N ARG A 69 -4.03 -11.66 1.84
CA ARG A 69 -5.28 -10.94 1.60
C ARG A 69 -5.05 -9.43 1.60
N VAL A 70 -5.34 -8.79 0.48
CA VAL A 70 -5.49 -7.34 0.37
C VAL A 70 -6.89 -6.95 0.84
N ILE A 71 -6.95 -6.07 1.84
CA ILE A 71 -8.20 -5.61 2.45
C ILE A 71 -8.84 -4.52 1.58
N LYS A 72 -8.02 -3.59 1.10
CA LYS A 72 -8.44 -2.48 0.25
C LYS A 72 -7.29 -2.12 -0.70
N SER A 73 -7.64 -1.70 -1.90
CA SER A 73 -6.73 -1.14 -2.88
C SER A 73 -7.29 0.20 -3.35
N LEU A 74 -6.48 1.25 -3.38
CA LEU A 74 -6.89 2.56 -3.85
C LEU A 74 -5.76 3.23 -4.64
N CYS A 75 -6.16 4.07 -5.57
CA CYS A 75 -5.30 4.99 -6.30
C CYS A 75 -5.69 6.40 -5.83
N LEU A 76 -4.71 7.18 -5.43
CA LEU A 76 -4.86 8.56 -4.97
C LEU A 76 -4.62 9.49 -6.15
N ASP A 77 -5.31 10.64 -6.18
CA ASP A 77 -5.09 11.66 -7.21
C ASP A 77 -3.76 12.41 -7.00
N GLY A 78 -3.19 12.30 -5.79
CA GLY A 78 -1.86 12.78 -5.42
C GLY A 78 -0.99 11.75 -4.71
N ASN A 79 0.12 12.20 -4.12
CA ASN A 79 1.03 11.30 -3.42
C ASN A 79 0.47 10.84 -2.05
N VAL A 80 0.91 9.66 -1.59
CA VAL A 80 0.48 9.06 -0.31
C VAL A 80 0.69 9.98 0.90
N ILE A 81 1.70 10.85 0.90
CA ILE A 81 1.98 11.71 2.06
C ILE A 81 0.94 12.81 2.19
N GLY A 82 0.59 13.47 1.08
CA GLY A 82 -0.41 14.54 1.09
C GLY A 82 -1.82 14.01 1.27
N GLU A 83 -2.28 13.13 0.38
CA GLU A 83 -3.69 12.74 0.34
C GLU A 83 -4.08 11.78 1.47
N PHE A 84 -3.23 10.81 1.80
CA PHE A 84 -3.59 9.77 2.75
C PHE A 84 -3.42 10.19 4.21
N TYR A 85 -2.49 11.10 4.53
CA TYR A 85 -2.29 11.58 5.91
C TYR A 85 -2.91 12.94 6.18
N GLU A 86 -2.95 13.85 5.20
CA GLU A 86 -3.55 15.16 5.44
C GLU A 86 -5.08 15.09 5.33
N HIS A 87 -5.65 14.19 4.51
CA HIS A 87 -7.10 14.05 4.32
C HIS A 87 -7.60 12.59 4.49
N PRO A 88 -7.48 12.00 5.69
CA PRO A 88 -7.81 10.59 5.88
C PRO A 88 -9.34 10.39 5.96
N GLY A 89 -10.01 10.25 4.81
CA GLY A 89 -11.44 9.92 4.75
C GLY A 89 -12.27 10.48 3.59
N HIS A 90 -11.65 11.08 2.56
CA HIS A 90 -12.35 11.44 1.33
C HIS A 90 -12.41 10.29 0.32
#